data_AF-A0A1V5BMM5-F1
#
_entry.id   AF-A0A1V5BMM5-F1
#
_cell.length_a   1.000
_cell.length_b   1.000
_cell.length_c   1.000
_cell.angle_alpha   90.00
_cell.angle_beta   90.00
_cell.angle_gamma   90.00
#
_symmetry.space_group_name_H-M   'P 1'
#
loop_
_entity.id
_entity.type
_entity.pdbx_description
1 polymer ?
#
loop_
_entity_poly.entity_id
_entity_poly.type
_entity_poly.pdbx_seq_one_letter_code
_entity_poly.pdbx_strand_id
1 'polypeptide(L)'
;MAESVVYDNSRKGGSRDAVKVGHLVCSIKGRDKEKLYLVVGLESPSRVRVADGEGRKVENPKRKNVNHLKFTGLIAGEVADKALVGKRITNADVRKELKSLAQIVDKCPL
;
A
#
# COMPACT_ATOMS: atom_id res chain seq x y z
N MET A 1 -3.68 -9.96 -20.53
CA MET A 1 -2.60 -10.57 -19.71
C MET A 1 -2.08 -9.46 -18.80
N ALA A 2 -2.51 -9.43 -17.54
CA ALA A 2 -2.02 -8.43 -16.59
C ALA A 2 -0.71 -8.95 -16.02
N GLU A 3 0.42 -8.44 -16.51
CA GLU A 3 1.70 -8.63 -15.82
C GLU A 3 1.51 -8.14 -14.39
N SER A 4 1.65 -9.05 -13.44
CA SER A 4 1.76 -8.69 -12.03
C SER A 4 3.14 -8.05 -11.89
N VAL A 5 3.25 -6.77 -12.25
CA VAL A 5 4.54 -6.07 -12.33
C VAL A 5 5.04 -5.83 -10.91
N VAL A 6 5.74 -6.81 -10.35
CA VAL A 6 6.51 -6.65 -9.12
C VAL A 6 7.67 -5.71 -9.42
N TYR A 7 7.73 -4.57 -8.72
CA TYR A 7 8.84 -3.63 -8.89
C TYR A 7 9.85 -3.81 -7.75
N ASP A 8 11.09 -4.15 -8.09
CA ASP A 8 12.25 -4.14 -7.17
C ASP A 8 12.73 -2.69 -7.00
N ASN A 9 12.60 -2.16 -5.78
CA ASN A 9 13.07 -0.83 -5.40
C ASN A 9 14.16 -0.90 -4.32
N SER A 10 15.26 -1.59 -4.62
CA SER A 10 16.42 -1.67 -3.73
C SER A 10 17.15 -0.34 -3.55
N ARG A 11 16.79 0.46 -2.52
CA ARG A 11 17.72 1.32 -1.74
C ARG A 11 17.29 1.46 -0.27
N LYS A 12 18.15 0.94 0.62
CA LYS A 12 18.21 0.96 2.11
C LYS A 12 17.45 -0.12 2.90
N GLY A 13 18.18 -1.20 3.19
CA GLY A 13 18.26 -1.83 4.52
C GLY A 13 17.09 -2.71 4.98
N GLY A 14 17.19 -4.02 4.72
CA GLY A 14 16.41 -5.08 5.37
C GLY A 14 15.37 -5.74 4.46
N SER A 15 15.65 -6.98 4.03
CA SER A 15 14.76 -7.91 3.31
C SER A 15 14.19 -7.44 1.95
N ARG A 16 14.29 -8.26 0.91
CA ARG A 16 13.87 -7.92 -0.48
C ARG A 16 12.35 -7.92 -0.64
N ASP A 17 11.65 -6.95 -0.05
CA ASP A 17 10.21 -6.85 -0.21
C ASP A 17 9.88 -6.03 -1.47
N ALA A 18 9.77 -6.74 -2.60
CA ALA A 18 9.27 -6.18 -3.84
C ALA A 18 7.92 -5.49 -3.59
N VAL A 19 7.75 -4.28 -4.13
CA VAL A 19 6.53 -3.50 -3.89
C VAL A 19 5.35 -4.20 -4.58
N LYS A 20 4.34 -4.55 -3.79
CA LYS A 20 3.13 -5.27 -4.21
C LYS A 20 1.85 -4.62 -3.70
N VAL A 21 0.74 -4.90 -4.38
CA VAL A 21 -0.61 -4.56 -3.91
C VAL A 21 -0.90 -5.29 -2.59
N GLY A 22 -1.58 -4.61 -1.68
CA GLY A 22 -1.86 -5.09 -0.32
C GLY A 22 -0.87 -4.63 0.74
N HIS A 23 0.32 -4.12 0.37
CA HIS A 23 1.26 -3.61 1.37
C HIS A 23 0.68 -2.46 2.18
N LEU A 24 0.85 -2.55 3.50
CA LEU A 24 0.64 -1.43 4.40
C LEU A 24 1.84 -0.50 4.37
N VAL A 25 1.55 0.77 4.14
CA VAL A 25 2.56 1.82 4.04
C VAL A 25 2.16 3.01 4.88
N CYS A 26 3.15 3.63 5.53
CA CYS A 26 2.98 4.95 6.09
C CYS A 26 3.53 6.03 5.16
N SER A 27 2.79 7.12 5.05
CA SER A 27 3.26 8.37 4.47
C SER A 27 4.25 9.10 5.39
N ILE A 28 5.51 9.24 4.97
CA ILE A 28 6.55 9.96 5.73
C ILE A 28 6.73 11.43 5.30
N LYS A 29 6.20 11.82 4.13
CA LYS A 29 6.33 13.17 3.56
C LYS A 29 5.03 13.67 2.92
N GLY A 30 4.88 15.01 2.92
CA GLY A 30 3.78 15.75 2.29
C GLY A 30 2.55 15.94 3.19
N ARG A 31 1.44 16.40 2.60
CA ARG A 31 0.19 16.75 3.32
C ARG A 31 -0.41 15.63 4.17
N ASP A 32 -0.14 14.38 3.80
CA ASP A 32 -0.66 13.20 4.51
C ASP A 32 0.41 12.55 5.40
N LYS A 33 1.39 13.30 5.88
CA LYS A 33 2.40 12.77 6.82
C LYS A 33 1.71 12.00 7.95
N GLU A 34 2.28 10.86 8.33
CA GLU A 34 1.83 9.96 9.40
C GLU A 34 0.55 9.15 9.12
N LYS A 35 -0.08 9.34 7.96
CA LYS A 35 -1.24 8.53 7.56
C LYS A 35 -0.82 7.17 6.99
N LEU A 36 -1.57 6.14 7.37
CA LEU A 36 -1.45 4.79 6.84
C LEU A 36 -2.32 4.62 5.59
N TYR A 37 -1.82 3.84 4.64
CA TYR A 37 -2.53 3.47 3.42
C TYR A 37 -2.21 2.03 3.03
N LEU A 38 -3.08 1.44 2.22
CA LEU A 38 -2.77 0.22 1.47
C LEU A 38 -2.35 0.57 0.05
N VAL A 39 -1.33 -0.11 -0.47
CA VAL A 39 -1.01 -0.08 -1.90
C VAL A 39 -2.11 -0.83 -2.65
N VAL A 40 -2.81 -0.14 -3.55
CA VAL A 40 -3.91 -0.70 -4.36
C VAL A 40 -3.58 -0.79 -5.85
N GLY A 41 -2.41 -0.31 -6.24
CA GLY A 41 -1.92 -0.44 -7.61
C GLY A 41 -0.48 0.01 -7.75
N LEU A 42 0.18 -0.53 -8.78
CA LEU A 42 1.54 -0.20 -9.15
C LEU A 42 1.49 0.55 -10.47
N GLU A 43 2.18 1.69 -10.55
CA GLU A 43 2.12 2.56 -11.73
C GLU A 43 3.47 2.64 -12.43
N SER A 44 4.55 2.70 -11.66
CA SER A 44 5.92 2.62 -12.16
C SER A 44 6.85 2.16 -11.02
N PRO A 45 8.15 1.92 -11.28
CA PRO A 45 9.07 1.55 -10.21
C PRO A 45 9.06 2.57 -9.07
N SER A 46 9.04 3.87 -9.38
CA SER A 46 9.09 4.93 -8.37
C SER A 46 7.71 5.40 -7.88
N ARG A 47 6.60 4.93 -8.46
CA ARG A 47 5.25 5.43 -8.13
C ARG A 47 4.23 4.32 -7.95
N VAL A 48 3.43 4.46 -6.90
CA VAL A 48 2.35 3.56 -6.55
C VAL A 48 1.04 4.32 -6.32
N ARG A 49 -0.06 3.59 -6.34
CA ARG A 49 -1.40 4.06 -5.99
C ARG A 49 -1.77 3.53 -4.62
N VAL A 50 -2.16 4.42 -3.72
CA VAL A 50 -2.48 4.09 -2.33
C VAL A 50 -3.89 4.55 -1.96
N ALA A 51 -4.57 3.78 -1.12
CA ALA A 51 -5.94 4.06 -0.68
C ALA A 51 -6.12 3.69 0.80
N ASP A 52 -7.02 4.41 1.48
CA ASP A 52 -7.47 4.12 2.85
C ASP A 52 -8.95 3.67 2.89
N GLY A 53 -9.66 3.77 1.76
CA GLY A 53 -11.06 3.39 1.62
C GLY A 53 -12.06 4.38 2.21
N GLU A 54 -11.61 5.50 2.76
CA GLU A 54 -12.45 6.57 3.31
C GLU A 54 -12.14 7.92 2.65
N GLY A 55 -10.99 8.52 2.99
CA GLY A 55 -10.54 9.78 2.39
C GLY A 55 -9.98 9.59 0.98
N ARG A 56 -9.35 8.45 0.72
CA ARG A 56 -8.82 8.02 -0.59
C ARG A 56 -9.39 6.65 -0.92
N LYS A 57 -10.42 6.66 -1.76
CA LYS A 57 -11.11 5.47 -2.26
C LYS A 57 -10.26 4.73 -3.30
N VAL A 58 -10.53 3.44 -3.46
CA VAL A 58 -9.90 2.57 -4.47
C VAL A 58 -10.15 3.10 -5.90
N GLU A 59 -11.29 3.76 -6.11
CA GLU A 59 -11.69 4.38 -7.39
C GLU A 59 -10.92 5.67 -7.69
N ASN A 60 -10.48 6.38 -6.65
CA ASN A 60 -9.70 7.61 -6.76
C ASN A 60 -8.48 7.54 -5.83
N PRO A 61 -7.55 6.60 -6.10
CA PRO A 61 -6.44 6.33 -5.22
C PRO A 61 -5.41 7.45 -5.34
N LYS A 62 -4.69 7.69 -4.25
CA LYS A 62 -3.65 8.71 -4.24
C LYS A 62 -2.39 8.19 -4.93
N ARG A 63 -1.90 8.94 -5.91
CA ARG A 63 -0.56 8.73 -6.48
C ARG A 63 0.51 9.14 -5.48
N LYS A 64 1.45 8.23 -5.19
CA LYS A 64 2.54 8.49 -4.25
C LYS A 64 3.87 7.96 -4.78
N ASN A 65 4.92 8.73 -4.57
CA ASN A 65 6.28 8.28 -4.81
C ASN A 65 6.68 7.32 -3.70
N VAL A 66 7.31 6.19 -4.06
CA VAL A 66 7.81 5.17 -3.13
C VAL A 66 8.75 5.78 -2.09
N ASN A 67 9.57 6.78 -2.48
CA ASN A 67 10.46 7.50 -1.56
C ASN A 67 9.74 8.35 -0.48
N HIS A 68 8.42 8.53 -0.60
CA HIS A 68 7.58 9.23 0.37
C HIS A 68 6.79 8.26 1.26
N LEU A 69 7.07 6.96 1.14
CA LEU A 69 6.45 5.89 1.89
C LEU A 69 7.49 5.17 2.74
N LYS A 70 7.04 4.70 3.90
CA LYS A 70 7.71 3.73 4.73
C LYS A 70 6.87 2.47 4.73
N PHE A 71 7.43 1.37 4.26
CA PHE A 71 6.78 0.07 4.27
C PHE A 71 6.85 -0.51 5.67
N THR A 72 5.75 -1.08 6.15
CA THR A 72 5.70 -1.67 7.49
C THR A 72 6.07 -3.16 7.49
N GLY A 73 6.24 -3.76 6.31
CA GLY A 73 6.41 -5.21 6.13
C GLY A 73 5.10 -6.01 6.25
N LEU A 74 3.98 -5.35 6.60
CA LEU A 74 2.67 -6.00 6.69
C LEU A 74 1.93 -5.95 5.35
N ILE A 75 1.16 -7.01 5.08
CA ILE A 75 0.35 -7.14 3.88
C ILE A 75 -1.10 -7.43 4.30
N ALA A 76 -2.03 -6.68 3.71
CA ALA A 76 -3.46 -6.95 3.78
C ALA A 76 -3.78 -8.18 2.92
N GLY A 77 -3.87 -9.34 3.57
CA GLY A 77 -4.04 -10.64 2.89
C GLY A 77 -5.24 -10.63 1.96
N GLU A 78 -6.39 -10.16 2.43
CA GLU A 78 -7.62 -10.16 1.62
C GLU A 78 -7.48 -9.28 0.37
N VAL A 79 -6.82 -8.13 0.49
CA VAL A 79 -6.58 -7.21 -0.62
C VAL A 79 -5.55 -7.78 -1.60
N ALA A 80 -4.48 -8.39 -1.09
CA ALA A 80 -3.44 -9.03 -1.90
C ALA A 80 -4.00 -10.22 -2.68
N ASP A 81 -4.79 -11.08 -2.02
CA ASP A 81 -5.42 -12.24 -2.64
C ASP A 81 -6.39 -11.81 -3.73
N LYS A 82 -7.25 -10.82 -3.47
CA LYS A 82 -8.17 -10.25 -4.46
C LYS A 82 -7.40 -9.70 -5.67
N ALA A 83 -6.30 -8.99 -5.45
CA ALA A 83 -5.45 -8.50 -6.53
C ALA A 83 -4.86 -9.65 -7.36
N LEU A 84 -4.37 -10.69 -6.70
CA LEU A 84 -3.73 -11.84 -7.35
C LEU A 84 -4.71 -12.61 -8.25
N VAL A 85 -5.95 -12.81 -7.80
CA VAL A 85 -6.98 -13.51 -8.57
C VAL A 85 -7.77 -12.59 -9.51
N GLY A 86 -7.39 -11.30 -9.61
CA GLY A 86 -8.08 -10.33 -10.46
C GLY A 86 -9.49 -9.94 -10.00
N LYS A 87 -9.84 -10.20 -8.73
CA LYS A 87 -11.12 -9.77 -8.14
C LYS A 87 -11.08 -8.28 -7.82
N ARG A 88 -12.25 -7.64 -7.89
CA ARG A 88 -12.40 -6.23 -7.52
C ARG A 88 -12.14 -6.04 -6.03
N ILE A 89 -11.20 -5.15 -5.71
CA ILE A 89 -10.96 -4.64 -4.35
C ILE A 89 -11.98 -3.52 -4.08
N THR A 90 -12.67 -3.58 -2.95
CA THR A 90 -13.66 -2.57 -2.56
C THR A 90 -13.13 -1.64 -1.45
N ASN A 91 -13.77 -0.49 -1.28
CA ASN A 91 -13.47 0.41 -0.16
C ASN A 91 -13.75 -0.25 1.21
N ALA A 92 -14.68 -1.19 1.27
CA ALA A 92 -14.96 -1.94 2.50
C ALA A 92 -13.79 -2.87 2.86
N ASP A 93 -13.25 -3.59 1.87
CA ASP A 93 -12.10 -4.47 2.04
C ASP A 93 -10.89 -3.70 2.57
N VAL A 94 -10.60 -2.55 1.94
CA VAL A 94 -9.48 -1.68 2.34
C VAL A 94 -9.66 -1.17 3.76
N ARG A 95 -10.84 -0.66 4.13
CA ARG A 95 -11.09 -0.15 5.48
C ARG A 95 -10.97 -1.23 6.55
N LYS A 96 -11.50 -2.42 6.27
CA LYS A 96 -11.45 -3.58 7.19
C LYS A 96 -10.01 -3.97 7.46
N GLU A 97 -9.24 -4.23 6.40
CA GLU A 97 -7.85 -4.68 6.50
C GLU A 97 -6.94 -3.58 7.08
N LEU A 98 -7.09 -2.33 6.62
CA LEU A 98 -6.31 -1.20 7.13
C LEU A 98 -6.52 -1.04 8.63
N LYS A 99 -7.77 -1.13 9.11
CA LYS A 99 -8.08 -1.06 10.55
C LYS A 99 -7.45 -2.21 11.33
N SER A 100 -7.52 -3.44 10.79
CA SER A 100 -6.94 -4.61 11.43
C SER A 100 -5.42 -4.49 11.54
N LEU A 101 -4.74 -4.12 10.46
CA LEU A 101 -3.28 -3.98 10.46
C LEU A 101 -2.80 -2.77 11.26
N ALA A 102 -3.55 -1.67 11.26
CA ALA A 102 -3.23 -0.48 12.05
C ALA A 102 -3.19 -0.74 13.57
N GLN A 103 -3.84 -1.81 14.05
CA GLN A 103 -3.77 -2.24 15.45
C GLN A 103 -2.47 -2.98 15.78
N ILE A 104 -1.75 -3.49 14.77
CA ILE A 104 -0.54 -4.30 14.91
C ILE A 104 0.71 -3.42 14.85
N VAL A 105 0.68 -2.34 14.06
CA VAL A 105 1.79 -1.39 13.95
C VAL A 105 1.69 -0.30 15.00
N ASP A 106 2.77 -0.09 15.75
CA ASP A 106 3.00 1.17 16.43
C ASP A 106 2.99 2.31 15.39
N LYS A 107 2.41 3.45 15.78
CA LYS A 107 2.20 4.62 14.91
C LYS A 107 3.41 4.89 14.03
N CYS A 108 3.16 5.32 12.80
CA CYS A 108 4.16 5.64 11.78
C CYS A 108 5.50 6.11 12.39
N PRO A 109 6.56 5.29 12.35
CA PRO A 109 7.78 5.66 13.04
C PRO A 109 8.44 6.78 12.24
N LEU A 110 8.47 7.98 12.84
CA LEU A 110 9.13 9.19 12.35
C LEU A 110 10.62 8.95 12.06
#